data_AF-Q8ZUU8-F1
#
_entry.id   AF-Q8ZUU8-F1
#
_cell.length_a   1.000
_cell.length_b   1.000
_cell.length_c   1.000
_cell.angle_alpha   90.00
_cell.angle_beta   90.00
_cell.angle_gamma   90.00
#
_symmetry.space_group_name_H-M   'P 1'
#
loop_
_entity.id
_entity.type
_entity.pdbx_description
1 polymer ?
#
loop_
_entity_poly.entity_id
_entity_poly.type
_entity_poly.pdbx_seq_one_letter_code
_entity_poly.pdbx_strand_id
1 'polypeptide(L)'
;MLYWPKLDDSANNIVAYVVSNGPVTMYRVARDLNLHFSHAYRKSKKLEDSGLLTSIGGPRASLYDATVRGLLYAYVAKLASREIILKKLRVVLGLHLFSLEEVESFIKFFLTVANKEAPVGSLATMVSYILDKCGSDYTRCMANLDERDRVLASRVMAYGIIKLIHNFFGDSLVVADEGYYAIVKLSTRQLLAVQCKLCGREKYCSLDPCPSLKDIIEVKLRDASRLVPAF
;
A
#
# COMPACT_ATOMS: atom_id res chain seq x y z
N MET A 1 -8.48 13.59 8.58
CA MET A 1 -7.29 14.23 7.98
C MET A 1 -6.02 13.65 8.60
N LEU A 2 -5.06 13.27 7.75
CA LEU A 2 -3.75 12.73 8.16
C LEU A 2 -3.00 13.69 9.09
N TYR A 3 -2.22 13.12 10.00
CA TYR A 3 -1.28 13.91 10.80
C TYR A 3 0.01 14.15 10.00
N TRP A 4 0.19 15.40 9.58
CA TRP A 4 1.41 15.88 8.95
C TRP A 4 2.27 16.60 9.98
N PRO A 5 3.59 16.34 10.04
CA PRO A 5 4.47 17.07 10.93
C PRO A 5 4.50 18.55 10.51
N LYS A 6 4.50 19.45 11.50
CA LYS A 6 4.80 20.86 11.25
C LYS A 6 6.30 21.00 11.03
N LEU A 7 6.70 21.22 9.79
CA LEU A 7 8.09 21.45 9.40
C LEU A 7 8.35 22.95 9.27
N ASP A 8 9.57 23.36 9.62
CA ASP A 8 10.06 24.69 9.28
C ASP A 8 10.45 24.78 7.78
N ASP A 9 10.68 26.00 7.30
CA ASP A 9 10.93 26.28 5.87
C ASP A 9 12.13 25.52 5.33
N SER A 10 13.21 25.41 6.09
CA SER A 10 14.39 24.68 5.65
C SER A 10 14.14 23.19 5.52
N ALA A 11 13.31 22.59 6.38
CA ALA A 11 12.90 21.20 6.25
C ALA A 11 11.95 21.01 5.06
N ASN A 12 11.01 21.94 4.83
CA ASN A 12 10.16 21.95 3.63
C ASN A 12 10.98 22.02 2.35
N ASN A 13 12.00 22.88 2.30
CA ASN A 13 12.88 23.03 1.15
C ASN A 13 13.71 21.76 0.89
N ILE A 14 14.18 21.07 1.93
CA ILE A 14 14.86 19.78 1.78
C ILE A 14 13.91 18.74 1.19
N VAL A 15 12.67 18.62 1.70
CA VAL A 15 11.67 17.66 1.16
C VAL A 15 11.36 18.00 -0.30
N ALA A 16 11.07 19.27 -0.61
CA ALA A 16 10.80 19.74 -1.97
C ALA A 16 11.93 19.39 -2.94
N TYR A 17 13.18 19.62 -2.52
CA TYR A 17 14.36 19.33 -3.32
C TYR A 17 14.52 17.83 -3.57
N VAL A 18 14.38 16.99 -2.55
CA VAL A 18 14.51 15.52 -2.70
C VAL A 18 13.37 14.95 -3.53
N VAL A 19 12.14 15.44 -3.37
CA VAL A 19 11.01 15.06 -4.22
C VAL A 19 11.31 15.37 -5.69
N SER A 20 11.85 16.55 -5.97
CA SER A 20 12.10 17.01 -7.34
C SER A 20 13.31 16.36 -8.01
N ASN A 21 14.38 16.13 -7.24
CA ASN A 21 15.69 15.75 -7.79
C ASN A 21 16.17 14.35 -7.35
N GLY A 22 15.51 13.74 -6.36
CA GLY A 22 15.93 12.47 -5.77
C GLY A 22 15.93 11.30 -6.75
N PRO A 23 16.80 10.30 -6.56
CA PRO A 23 17.69 10.13 -5.40
C PRO A 23 18.91 11.06 -5.37
N VAL A 24 19.20 11.69 -4.23
CA VAL A 24 20.30 12.69 -4.09
C VAL A 24 21.06 12.56 -2.76
N THR A 25 22.31 13.03 -2.71
CA THR A 25 23.07 13.14 -1.46
C THR A 25 22.70 14.43 -0.71
N MET A 26 22.77 14.40 0.63
CA MET A 26 22.58 15.62 1.43
C MET A 26 23.67 16.67 1.21
N TYR A 27 24.85 16.25 0.71
CA TYR A 27 25.86 17.18 0.22
C TYR A 27 25.31 18.06 -0.92
N ARG A 28 24.67 17.45 -1.94
CA ARG A 28 24.09 18.18 -3.07
C ARG A 28 22.94 19.07 -2.61
N VAL A 29 22.08 18.57 -1.73
CA VAL A 29 20.99 19.35 -1.12
C VAL A 29 21.53 20.58 -0.40
N ALA A 30 22.53 20.40 0.46
CA ALA A 30 23.13 21.48 1.23
C ALA A 30 23.74 22.56 0.31
N ARG A 31 24.50 22.12 -0.70
CA ARG A 31 25.12 23.03 -1.67
C ARG A 31 24.08 23.83 -2.45
N ASP A 32 23.09 23.15 -3.03
CA ASP A 32 22.13 23.77 -3.94
C ASP A 32 21.09 24.63 -3.19
N LEU A 33 20.80 24.34 -1.92
CA LEU A 33 19.93 25.15 -1.05
C LEU A 33 20.70 26.17 -0.17
N ASN A 34 22.02 26.30 -0.35
CA ASN A 34 22.89 27.16 0.46
C ASN A 34 22.73 26.94 1.99
N LEU A 35 22.67 25.67 2.41
CA LEU A 35 22.58 25.26 3.80
C LEU A 35 23.96 24.80 4.31
N HIS A 36 24.25 25.04 5.58
CA HIS A 36 25.41 24.42 6.22
C HIS A 36 25.27 22.89 6.20
N PHE A 37 26.34 22.16 5.85
CA PHE A 37 26.28 20.70 5.69
C PHE A 37 25.74 20.00 6.93
N SER A 38 26.27 20.30 8.12
CA SER A 38 25.79 19.68 9.37
C SER A 38 24.30 19.96 9.65
N HIS A 39 23.79 21.10 9.19
CA HIS A 39 22.38 21.45 9.32
C HIS A 39 21.51 20.58 8.42
N ALA A 40 21.90 20.40 7.15
CA ALA A 40 21.21 19.53 6.20
C ALA A 40 21.16 18.08 6.68
N TYR A 41 22.30 17.51 7.12
CA TYR A 41 22.36 16.14 7.64
C TYR A 41 21.53 15.94 8.92
N ARG A 42 21.55 16.91 9.85
CA ARG A 42 20.73 16.83 11.06
C ARG A 42 19.23 16.89 10.75
N LYS A 43 18.84 17.68 9.75
CA LYS A 43 17.45 17.77 9.29
C LYS A 43 17.02 16.55 8.51
N SER A 44 17.85 16.02 7.63
CA SER A 44 17.53 14.81 6.88
C SER A 44 17.27 13.64 7.81
N LYS A 45 18.06 13.48 8.87
CA LYS A 45 17.81 12.46 9.89
C LYS A 45 16.43 12.58 10.54
N LYS A 46 16.02 13.79 10.95
CA LYS A 46 14.66 14.03 11.47
C LYS A 46 13.55 13.76 10.44
N LEU A 47 13.83 14.03 9.17
CA LEU A 47 12.90 13.75 8.07
C LEU A 47 12.80 12.25 7.77
N GLU A 48 13.88 11.48 7.95
CA GLU A 48 13.86 10.02 7.93
C GLU A 48 13.11 9.44 9.14
N ASP A 49 13.37 9.94 10.35
CA ASP A 49 12.70 9.49 11.57
C ASP A 49 11.18 9.72 11.52
N SER A 50 10.74 10.78 10.81
CA SER A 50 9.32 11.06 10.55
C SER A 50 8.75 10.33 9.32
N GLY A 51 9.58 9.51 8.66
CA GLY A 51 9.21 8.68 7.52
C GLY A 51 8.93 9.48 6.25
N LEU A 52 9.38 10.73 6.12
CA LEU A 52 9.21 11.52 4.90
C LEU A 52 10.30 11.24 3.87
N LEU A 53 11.52 10.98 4.33
CA LEU A 53 12.65 10.58 3.50
C LEU A 53 13.12 9.18 3.88
N THR A 54 13.90 8.56 3.00
CA THR A 54 14.59 7.30 3.29
C THR A 54 15.96 7.29 2.63
N SER A 55 16.97 6.79 3.34
CA SER A 55 18.26 6.48 2.73
C SER A 55 18.20 5.13 2.01
N ILE A 56 18.52 5.15 0.72
CA ILE A 56 18.55 3.95 -0.14
C ILE A 56 19.96 3.34 -0.26
N GLY A 57 20.91 3.83 0.53
CA GLY A 57 22.33 3.46 0.40
C GLY A 57 22.96 3.97 -0.89
N GLY A 58 24.29 3.91 -0.96
CA GLY A 58 25.04 4.27 -2.16
C GLY A 58 26.50 3.85 -2.03
N PRO A 59 27.22 3.65 -3.16
CA PRO A 59 28.56 3.05 -3.15
C PRO A 59 29.62 3.89 -2.42
N ARG A 60 29.39 5.20 -2.24
CA ARG A 60 30.32 6.12 -1.55
C ARG A 60 29.66 7.03 -0.52
N ALA A 61 28.35 7.22 -0.61
CA ALA A 61 27.57 8.07 0.30
C ALA A 61 26.10 7.66 0.25
N SER A 62 25.38 7.93 1.34
CA SER A 62 23.93 7.75 1.41
C SER A 62 23.22 8.65 0.40
N LEU A 63 22.46 8.02 -0.50
CA LEU A 63 21.45 8.67 -1.31
C LEU A 63 20.13 8.68 -0.55
N TYR A 64 19.36 9.75 -0.76
CA TYR A 64 18.08 9.98 -0.14
C TYR A 64 17.01 10.12 -1.21
N ASP A 65 15.88 9.47 -0.98
CA ASP A 65 14.66 9.65 -1.78
C ASP A 65 13.45 9.88 -0.87
N ALA A 66 12.36 10.37 -1.47
CA ALA A 66 11.10 10.57 -0.77
C ALA A 66 10.33 9.26 -0.64
N THR A 67 9.82 8.98 0.56
CA THR A 67 8.89 7.86 0.76
C THR A 67 7.52 8.19 0.17
N VAL A 68 6.59 7.22 0.15
CA VAL A 68 5.18 7.49 -0.19
C VAL A 68 4.59 8.57 0.72
N ARG A 69 4.93 8.55 2.02
CA ARG A 69 4.51 9.57 2.98
C ARG A 69 5.10 10.94 2.66
N GLY A 70 6.38 10.99 2.29
CA GLY A 70 7.05 12.22 1.83
C GLY A 70 6.40 12.81 0.57
N LEU A 71 6.04 11.97 -0.39
CA LEU A 71 5.37 12.38 -1.62
C LEU A 71 3.95 12.88 -1.37
N LEU A 72 3.17 12.19 -0.53
CA LEU A 72 1.83 12.67 -0.14
C LEU A 72 1.90 13.98 0.65
N TYR A 73 2.88 14.12 1.55
CA TYR A 73 3.11 15.37 2.27
C TYR A 73 3.41 16.51 1.30
N ALA A 74 4.33 16.31 0.35
CA ALA A 74 4.68 17.29 -0.67
C ALA A 74 3.49 17.65 -1.58
N TYR A 75 2.61 16.68 -1.87
CA TYR A 75 1.36 16.90 -2.61
C TYR A 75 0.41 17.83 -1.84
N VAL A 76 0.14 17.52 -0.57
CA VAL A 76 -0.80 18.31 0.26
C VAL A 76 -0.24 19.70 0.57
N ALA A 77 1.04 19.78 0.91
CA ALA A 77 1.72 21.04 1.24
C ALA A 77 2.18 21.83 0.00
N LYS A 78 1.93 21.33 -1.22
CA LYS A 78 2.26 21.98 -2.50
C LYS A 78 3.75 22.37 -2.60
N LEU A 79 4.64 21.50 -2.15
CA LEU A 79 6.08 21.78 -2.03
C LEU A 79 6.86 21.62 -3.34
N ALA A 80 6.31 20.92 -4.33
CA ALA A 80 6.94 20.68 -5.62
C ALA A 80 5.88 20.61 -6.74
N SER A 81 6.33 20.52 -7.99
CA SER A 81 5.42 20.34 -9.13
C SER A 81 4.51 19.13 -8.93
N ARG A 82 3.21 19.36 -9.03
CA ARG A 82 2.17 18.32 -8.97
C ARG A 82 2.46 17.18 -9.93
N GLU A 83 2.89 17.48 -11.15
CA GLU A 83 3.22 16.46 -12.15
C GLU A 83 4.38 15.56 -11.72
N ILE A 84 5.45 16.14 -11.15
CA ILE A 84 6.61 15.38 -10.66
C ILE A 84 6.19 14.46 -9.51
N ILE A 85 5.41 15.00 -8.55
CA ILE A 85 4.92 14.22 -7.41
C ILE A 85 4.06 13.05 -7.87
N LEU A 86 3.10 13.29 -8.77
CA LEU A 86 2.22 12.25 -9.30
C LEU A 86 3.00 11.20 -10.10
N LYS A 87 3.99 11.60 -10.91
CA LYS A 87 4.88 10.65 -11.61
C LYS A 87 5.62 9.74 -10.63
N LYS A 88 6.18 10.30 -9.54
CA LYS A 88 6.85 9.52 -8.49
C LYS A 88 5.87 8.60 -7.76
N LEU A 89 4.72 9.12 -7.32
CA LEU A 89 3.65 8.33 -6.68
C LEU A 89 3.22 7.16 -7.56
N ARG A 90 3.05 7.39 -8.87
CA ARG A 90 2.71 6.34 -9.83
C ARG A 90 3.74 5.20 -9.81
N VAL A 91 5.02 5.54 -9.78
CA VAL A 91 6.11 4.54 -9.76
C VAL A 91 6.14 3.79 -8.43
N VAL A 92 6.19 4.50 -7.30
CA VAL A 92 6.36 3.85 -5.99
C VAL A 92 5.14 3.04 -5.55
N LEU A 93 3.94 3.35 -6.05
CA LEU A 93 2.73 2.57 -5.83
C LEU A 93 2.55 1.42 -6.86
N GLY A 94 3.42 1.34 -7.87
CA GLY A 94 3.33 0.34 -8.94
C GLY A 94 2.12 0.53 -9.86
N LEU A 95 1.74 1.78 -10.13
CA LEU A 95 0.58 2.17 -10.94
C LEU A 95 0.97 2.55 -12.38
N HIS A 96 1.98 1.90 -12.96
CA HIS A 96 2.55 2.27 -14.28
C HIS A 96 1.54 2.26 -15.43
N LEU A 97 0.49 1.45 -15.32
CA LEU A 97 -0.58 1.32 -16.31
C LEU A 97 -1.64 2.42 -16.21
N PHE A 98 -1.57 3.27 -15.18
CA PHE A 98 -2.56 4.32 -14.93
C PHE A 98 -2.03 5.69 -15.37
N SER A 99 -2.96 6.51 -15.83
CA SER A 99 -2.71 7.92 -16.11
C SER A 99 -2.41 8.70 -14.82
N LEU A 100 -1.77 9.87 -14.93
CA LEU A 100 -1.53 10.73 -13.77
C LEU A 100 -2.84 11.23 -13.13
N GLU A 101 -3.89 11.40 -13.94
CA GLU A 101 -5.22 11.77 -13.47
C GLU A 101 -5.83 10.66 -12.61
N GLU A 102 -5.73 9.40 -13.04
CA GLU A 102 -6.22 8.25 -12.25
C GLU A 102 -5.47 8.10 -10.93
N VAL A 103 -4.15 8.23 -10.96
CA VAL A 103 -3.35 8.24 -9.73
C VAL A 103 -3.81 9.38 -8.82
N GLU A 104 -4.00 10.57 -9.36
CA GLU A 104 -4.42 11.71 -8.56
C GLU A 104 -5.81 11.54 -7.94
N SER A 105 -6.80 11.10 -8.71
CA SER A 105 -8.16 10.86 -8.21
C SER A 105 -8.13 9.82 -7.08
N PHE A 106 -7.30 8.78 -7.20
CA PHE A 106 -7.07 7.83 -6.11
C PHE A 106 -6.44 8.49 -4.87
N ILE A 107 -5.44 9.36 -5.04
CA ILE A 107 -4.79 10.06 -3.92
C ILE A 107 -5.78 11.00 -3.22
N LYS A 108 -6.58 11.76 -3.98
CA LYS A 108 -7.66 12.58 -3.42
C LYS A 108 -8.62 11.72 -2.60
N PHE A 109 -9.07 10.60 -3.18
CA PHE A 109 -9.96 9.68 -2.48
C PHE A 109 -9.34 9.17 -1.17
N PHE A 110 -8.12 8.67 -1.20
CA PHE A 110 -7.42 8.22 0.00
C PHE A 110 -7.36 9.33 1.05
N LEU A 111 -7.00 10.56 0.66
CA LEU A 111 -6.91 11.70 1.57
C LEU A 111 -8.27 12.09 2.18
N THR A 112 -9.39 11.88 1.48
CA THR A 112 -10.74 12.10 2.04
C THR A 112 -11.12 11.09 3.12
N VAL A 113 -10.64 9.85 3.01
CA VAL A 113 -10.92 8.76 3.97
C VAL A 113 -9.89 8.73 5.11
N ALA A 114 -8.68 9.23 4.86
CA ALA A 114 -7.57 9.11 5.78
C ALA A 114 -7.76 9.94 7.08
N ASN A 115 -7.70 9.26 8.21
CA ASN A 115 -7.63 9.86 9.54
C ASN A 115 -6.16 9.93 10.04
N LYS A 116 -5.94 10.25 11.31
CA LYS A 116 -4.58 10.37 11.88
C LYS A 116 -3.80 9.05 11.90
N GLU A 117 -4.49 7.93 11.89
CA GLU A 117 -3.95 6.57 11.98
C GLU A 117 -3.82 5.89 10.62
N ALA A 118 -4.24 6.56 9.55
CA ALA A 118 -4.23 5.97 8.22
C ALA A 118 -2.80 5.59 7.81
N PRO A 119 -2.53 4.31 7.49
CA PRO A 119 -1.22 3.85 7.12
C PRO A 119 -0.88 4.36 5.71
N VAL A 120 0.30 4.96 5.57
CA VAL A 120 0.82 5.45 4.29
C VAL A 120 2.02 4.59 3.91
N GLY A 121 1.86 3.80 2.86
CA GLY A 121 2.86 2.83 2.42
C GLY A 121 2.55 2.31 1.03
N SER A 122 2.48 0.99 0.86
CA SER A 122 2.14 0.37 -0.42
C SER A 122 0.69 0.64 -0.84
N LEU A 123 0.40 0.47 -2.14
CA LEU A 123 -0.97 0.50 -2.66
C LEU A 123 -1.89 -0.47 -1.90
N ALA A 124 -1.43 -1.69 -1.64
CA ALA A 124 -2.20 -2.71 -0.93
C ALA A 124 -2.56 -2.26 0.49
N THR A 125 -1.62 -1.63 1.20
CA THR A 125 -1.84 -1.08 2.54
C THR A 125 -2.90 0.03 2.52
N MET A 126 -2.80 0.96 1.57
CA MET A 126 -3.74 2.08 1.45
C MET A 126 -5.15 1.59 1.09
N VAL A 127 -5.25 0.64 0.15
CA VAL A 127 -6.53 0.04 -0.27
C VAL A 127 -7.15 -0.76 0.85
N SER A 128 -6.37 -1.57 1.58
CA SER A 128 -6.86 -2.32 2.74
C SER A 128 -7.43 -1.39 3.81
N TYR A 129 -6.80 -0.24 4.06
CA TYR A 129 -7.32 0.75 4.99
C TYR A 129 -8.63 1.37 4.50
N ILE A 130 -8.75 1.68 3.20
CA ILE A 130 -10.00 2.19 2.64
C ILE A 130 -11.11 1.15 2.81
N LEU A 131 -10.85 -0.13 2.51
CA LEU A 131 -11.84 -1.19 2.68
C LEU A 131 -12.23 -1.38 4.15
N ASP A 132 -11.29 -1.28 5.09
CA ASP A 132 -11.58 -1.30 6.54
C ASP A 132 -12.55 -0.18 6.94
N LYS A 133 -12.30 1.04 6.46
CA LYS A 133 -13.13 2.21 6.82
C LYS A 133 -14.46 2.30 6.11
N CYS A 134 -14.52 1.84 4.87
CA CYS A 134 -15.68 2.00 4.01
C CYS A 134 -16.53 0.74 3.89
N GLY A 135 -15.99 -0.41 4.32
CA GLY A 135 -16.65 -1.71 4.18
C GLY A 135 -16.80 -2.14 2.72
N SER A 136 -17.80 -3.00 2.49
CA SER A 136 -18.11 -3.58 1.18
C SER A 136 -18.69 -2.57 0.18
N ASP A 137 -19.25 -1.44 0.65
CA ASP A 137 -19.80 -0.37 -0.19
C ASP A 137 -18.84 0.84 -0.24
N TYR A 138 -17.60 0.59 -0.66
CA TYR A 138 -16.60 1.66 -0.80
C TYR A 138 -16.97 2.70 -1.87
N THR A 139 -17.90 2.36 -2.78
CA THR A 139 -18.48 3.28 -3.75
C THR A 139 -19.24 4.43 -3.08
N ARG A 140 -19.91 4.17 -1.95
CA ARG A 140 -20.54 5.23 -1.15
C ARG A 140 -19.52 6.17 -0.52
N CYS A 141 -18.37 5.65 -0.08
CA CYS A 141 -17.27 6.49 0.41
C CYS A 141 -16.70 7.45 -0.65
N MET A 142 -16.81 7.10 -1.93
CA MET A 142 -16.40 7.96 -3.04
C MET A 142 -17.41 9.08 -3.35
N ALA A 143 -18.55 9.15 -2.65
CA ALA A 143 -19.58 10.16 -2.92
C ALA A 143 -19.11 11.60 -2.71
N ASN A 144 -18.02 11.80 -1.96
CA ASN A 144 -17.40 13.11 -1.74
C ASN A 144 -16.51 13.58 -2.91
N LEU A 145 -16.30 12.73 -3.92
CA LEU A 145 -15.58 13.07 -5.14
C LEU A 145 -16.57 13.52 -6.21
N ASP A 146 -16.10 14.36 -7.14
CA ASP A 146 -16.86 14.62 -8.36
C ASP A 146 -16.98 13.34 -9.22
N GLU A 147 -17.92 13.36 -10.17
CA GLU A 147 -18.23 12.19 -10.97
C GLU A 147 -17.02 11.65 -11.76
N ARG A 148 -16.18 12.55 -12.28
CA ARG A 148 -14.97 12.17 -13.02
C ARG A 148 -13.96 11.53 -12.09
N ASP A 149 -13.62 12.19 -10.97
CA ASP A 149 -12.67 11.69 -9.98
C ASP A 149 -13.13 10.34 -9.40
N ARG A 150 -14.43 10.14 -9.20
CA ARG A 150 -15.00 8.87 -8.75
C ARG A 150 -14.73 7.72 -9.74
N VAL A 151 -14.94 7.95 -11.04
CA VAL A 151 -14.70 6.93 -12.07
C VAL A 151 -13.21 6.60 -12.18
N LEU A 152 -12.34 7.61 -12.10
CA LEU A 152 -10.90 7.41 -12.20
C LEU A 152 -10.32 6.72 -10.95
N ALA A 153 -10.74 7.13 -9.77
CA ALA A 153 -10.32 6.50 -8.51
C ALA A 153 -10.82 5.06 -8.38
N SER A 154 -12.02 4.75 -8.89
CA SER A 154 -12.57 3.39 -8.82
C SER A 154 -11.76 2.36 -9.62
N ARG A 155 -11.16 2.77 -10.75
CA ARG A 155 -10.26 1.90 -11.53
C ARG A 155 -9.00 1.52 -10.75
N VAL A 156 -8.37 2.50 -10.12
CA VAL A 156 -7.18 2.26 -9.28
C VAL A 156 -7.54 1.43 -8.05
N MET A 157 -8.70 1.70 -7.43
CA MET A 157 -9.21 0.91 -6.32
C MET A 157 -9.48 -0.54 -6.72
N ALA A 158 -10.18 -0.79 -7.82
CA ALA A 158 -10.45 -2.13 -8.32
C ALA A 158 -9.16 -2.91 -8.58
N TYR A 159 -8.18 -2.28 -9.24
CA TYR A 159 -6.85 -2.86 -9.42
C TYR A 159 -6.16 -3.15 -8.08
N GLY A 160 -6.22 -2.22 -7.13
CA GLY A 160 -5.68 -2.39 -5.79
C GLY A 160 -6.32 -3.55 -5.03
N ILE A 161 -7.63 -3.73 -5.15
CA ILE A 161 -8.40 -4.85 -4.56
C ILE A 161 -7.97 -6.16 -5.20
N ILE A 162 -7.91 -6.23 -6.53
CA ILE A 162 -7.46 -7.43 -7.26
C ILE A 162 -6.02 -7.77 -6.85
N LYS A 163 -5.13 -6.79 -6.75
CA LYS A 163 -3.75 -6.97 -6.32
C LYS A 163 -3.67 -7.43 -4.85
N LEU A 164 -4.52 -6.91 -3.97
CA LEU A 164 -4.63 -7.35 -2.58
C LEU A 164 -5.06 -8.83 -2.54
N ILE A 165 -6.12 -9.20 -3.26
CA ILE A 165 -6.61 -10.58 -3.36
C ILE A 165 -5.51 -11.48 -3.91
N HIS A 166 -4.83 -11.09 -5.00
CA HIS A 166 -3.74 -11.88 -5.57
C HIS A 166 -2.56 -12.03 -4.60
N ASN A 167 -2.23 -11.00 -3.81
CA ASN A 167 -1.15 -11.11 -2.81
C ASN A 167 -1.52 -12.06 -1.67
N PHE A 168 -2.80 -12.15 -1.28
CA PHE A 168 -3.27 -13.06 -0.23
C PHE A 168 -3.57 -14.47 -0.74
N PHE A 169 -4.05 -14.59 -1.98
CA PHE A 169 -4.65 -15.81 -2.52
C PHE A 169 -4.02 -16.30 -3.83
N GLY A 170 -3.00 -15.62 -4.37
CA GLY A 170 -2.42 -15.97 -5.67
C GLY A 170 -1.80 -17.37 -5.72
N ASP A 171 -1.42 -17.91 -4.57
CA ASP A 171 -0.99 -19.29 -4.39
C ASP A 171 -1.90 -20.02 -3.39
N SER A 172 -3.18 -19.63 -3.31
CA SER A 172 -4.14 -20.23 -2.38
C SER A 172 -5.34 -20.79 -3.13
N LEU A 173 -5.73 -22.00 -2.78
CA LEU A 173 -6.97 -22.62 -3.20
C LEU A 173 -8.05 -22.35 -2.15
N VAL A 174 -9.19 -21.83 -2.61
CA VAL A 174 -10.40 -21.78 -1.82
C VAL A 174 -11.15 -23.10 -2.02
N VAL A 175 -11.31 -23.87 -0.95
CA VAL A 175 -12.15 -25.06 -0.90
C VAL A 175 -13.40 -24.72 -0.10
N ALA A 176 -14.53 -24.63 -0.77
CA ALA A 176 -15.82 -24.31 -0.16
C ALA A 176 -16.83 -25.43 -0.37
N ASP A 177 -17.74 -25.58 0.60
CA ASP A 177 -18.88 -26.47 0.58
C ASP A 177 -20.00 -25.88 1.47
N GLU A 178 -21.19 -26.48 1.49
CA GLU A 178 -22.34 -25.95 2.26
C GLU A 178 -22.02 -25.77 3.76
N GLY A 179 -21.11 -26.60 4.30
CA GLY A 179 -20.75 -26.61 5.71
C GLY A 179 -19.40 -25.98 6.06
N TYR A 180 -18.59 -25.53 5.10
CA TYR A 180 -17.28 -24.94 5.40
C TYR A 180 -16.69 -24.11 4.27
N TYR A 181 -15.77 -23.23 4.63
CA TYR A 181 -14.93 -22.45 3.74
C TYR A 181 -13.48 -22.56 4.22
N ALA A 182 -12.60 -23.08 3.38
CA ALA A 182 -11.20 -23.30 3.70
C ALA A 182 -10.30 -22.61 2.68
N ILE A 183 -9.27 -21.94 3.17
CA ILE A 183 -8.23 -21.33 2.36
C ILE A 183 -6.95 -22.11 2.61
N VAL A 184 -6.41 -22.71 1.55
CA VAL A 184 -5.20 -23.54 1.62
C VAL A 184 -4.15 -22.93 0.70
N LYS A 185 -2.93 -22.74 1.21
CA LYS A 185 -1.79 -22.37 0.36
C LYS A 185 -1.35 -23.58 -0.48
N LEU A 186 -1.39 -23.47 -1.80
CA LEU A 186 -1.06 -24.54 -2.74
C LEU A 186 0.40 -24.97 -2.64
N SER A 187 1.37 -24.04 -2.59
CA SER A 187 2.79 -24.41 -2.55
C SER A 187 3.19 -25.24 -1.33
N THR A 188 2.57 -25.00 -0.17
CA THR A 188 2.90 -25.67 1.09
C THR A 188 1.82 -26.65 1.56
N ARG A 189 0.68 -26.70 0.88
CA ARG A 189 -0.56 -27.36 1.34
C ARG A 189 -1.00 -26.95 2.75
N GLN A 190 -0.57 -25.79 3.21
CA GLN A 190 -0.85 -25.31 4.56
C GLN A 190 -2.24 -24.67 4.62
N LEU A 191 -3.02 -25.04 5.62
CA LEU A 191 -4.28 -24.37 5.91
C LEU A 191 -4.01 -22.95 6.44
N LEU A 192 -4.50 -21.94 5.73
CA LEU A 192 -4.37 -20.54 6.13
C LEU A 192 -5.52 -20.12 7.04
N ALA A 193 -6.76 -20.44 6.65
CA ALA A 193 -7.95 -20.12 7.41
C ALA A 193 -9.09 -21.08 7.08
N VAL A 194 -9.94 -21.34 8.06
CA VAL A 194 -11.16 -22.12 7.93
C VAL A 194 -12.28 -21.45 8.69
N GLN A 195 -13.46 -21.41 8.07
CA GLN A 195 -14.74 -21.22 8.72
C GLN A 195 -15.53 -22.50 8.51
N CYS A 196 -15.95 -23.17 9.58
CA CYS A 196 -16.64 -24.47 9.49
C CYS A 196 -17.89 -24.48 10.37
N LYS A 197 -18.97 -25.07 9.83
CA LYS A 197 -20.26 -25.31 10.48
C LYS A 197 -20.63 -26.80 10.54
N LEU A 198 -19.76 -27.71 10.09
CA LEU A 198 -20.03 -29.16 10.02
C LEU A 198 -20.41 -29.79 11.37
N CYS A 199 -19.96 -29.22 12.49
CA CYS A 199 -20.32 -29.68 13.84
C CYS A 199 -21.50 -28.91 14.48
N GLY A 200 -22.29 -28.20 13.67
CA GLY A 200 -23.43 -27.39 14.14
C GLY A 200 -23.03 -26.10 14.88
N ARG A 201 -21.73 -25.80 14.97
CA ARG A 201 -21.19 -24.55 15.54
C ARG A 201 -20.26 -23.92 14.52
N GLU A 202 -20.39 -22.61 14.36
CA GLU A 202 -19.46 -21.82 13.54
C GLU A 202 -18.11 -21.73 14.26
N LYS A 203 -17.08 -22.32 13.66
CA LYS A 203 -15.71 -22.27 14.16
C LYS A 203 -14.79 -21.63 13.14
N TYR A 204 -14.00 -20.67 13.61
CA TYR A 204 -12.91 -20.08 12.86
C TYR A 204 -11.60 -20.69 13.36
N CYS A 205 -10.85 -21.33 12.47
CA CYS A 205 -9.56 -21.95 12.79
C CYS A 205 -8.49 -21.47 11.82
N SER A 206 -7.30 -21.16 12.33
CA SER A 206 -6.09 -21.04 11.54
C SER A 206 -5.16 -22.21 11.89
N LEU A 207 -4.47 -22.76 10.89
CA LEU A 207 -3.43 -23.79 11.02
C LEU A 207 -3.89 -25.21 11.41
N ASP A 208 -4.78 -25.38 12.39
CA ASP A 208 -5.25 -26.71 12.84
C ASP A 208 -6.78 -26.84 12.79
N PRO A 209 -7.34 -27.46 11.73
CA PRO A 209 -8.75 -27.83 11.67
C PRO A 209 -9.02 -29.11 12.49
N CYS A 210 -10.28 -29.38 12.81
CA CYS A 210 -10.63 -30.69 13.38
C CYS A 210 -10.30 -31.83 12.39
N PRO A 211 -10.04 -33.07 12.87
CA PRO A 211 -9.62 -34.18 12.01
C PRO A 211 -10.56 -34.44 10.83
N SER A 212 -11.88 -34.43 11.08
CA SER A 212 -12.88 -34.66 10.03
C SER A 212 -12.82 -33.62 8.91
N LEU A 213 -12.53 -32.36 9.23
CA LEU A 213 -12.40 -31.31 8.22
C LEU A 213 -11.05 -31.41 7.49
N LYS A 214 -9.99 -31.81 8.21
CA LYS A 214 -8.67 -32.05 7.62
C LYS A 214 -8.74 -33.10 6.51
N ASP A 215 -9.39 -34.23 6.78
CA ASP A 215 -9.53 -35.31 5.81
C ASP A 215 -10.32 -34.87 4.56
N ILE A 216 -11.42 -34.13 4.75
CA ILE A 216 -12.24 -33.59 3.65
C ILE A 216 -11.41 -32.64 2.77
N ILE A 217 -10.65 -31.73 3.40
CA ILE A 217 -9.81 -30.76 2.69
C ILE A 217 -8.67 -31.50 1.94
N GLU A 218 -8.03 -32.48 2.56
CA GLU A 218 -6.95 -33.26 1.93
C GLU A 218 -7.42 -34.03 0.70
N VAL A 219 -8.62 -34.63 0.74
CA VAL A 219 -9.21 -35.31 -0.43
C VAL A 219 -9.42 -34.32 -1.57
N LYS A 220 -10.08 -33.17 -1.31
CA LYS A 220 -10.31 -32.14 -2.34
C LYS A 220 -9.01 -31.53 -2.88
N LEU A 221 -7.97 -31.40 -2.05
CA LEU A 221 -6.65 -30.95 -2.49
C LEU A 221 -5.97 -31.96 -3.43
N ARG A 222 -6.10 -33.27 -3.17
CA ARG A 222 -5.57 -34.30 -4.08
C ARG A 222 -6.24 -34.25 -5.45
N ASP A 223 -7.54 -34.01 -5.47
CA ASP A 223 -8.30 -33.90 -6.72
C ASP A 223 -7.96 -32.61 -7.48
N ALA A 224 -7.79 -31.49 -6.78
CA ALA A 224 -7.34 -30.23 -7.38
C ALA A 224 -5.90 -30.31 -7.92
N SER A 225 -5.02 -31.07 -7.25
CA SER A 225 -3.63 -31.31 -7.69
C SER A 225 -3.56 -32.07 -9.03
N ARG A 226 -4.63 -32.78 -9.42
CA ARG A 226 -4.72 -33.48 -10.71
C ARG A 226 -5.15 -32.55 -11.85
N LEU A 227 -5.71 -31.38 -11.53
CA LEU A 227 -6.24 -30.41 -12.48
C LEU A 227 -5.27 -29.25 -12.75
N VAL A 228 -4.30 -29.01 -11.86
CA VAL A 228 -3.27 -27.98 -12.03
C VAL A 228 -1.96 -28.68 -12.40
N PRO A 229 -1.48 -28.61 -13.65
CA PRO A 229 -0.18 -29.17 -14.00
C PRO A 229 0.89 -28.47 -13.17
N ALA A 230 1.84 -29.26 -12.64
CA ALA A 230 2.99 -28.75 -11.93
C ALA A 230 3.71 -27.72 -12.81
N PHE A 231 3.80 -26.47 -12.33
CA PHE A 231 4.66 -25.44 -12.89
C PHE A 231 6.08 -25.57 -12.33
#